data_AF-A0A6B8RE69-F1
#
_entry.id   AF-A0A6B8RE69-F1
#
_cell.length_a   1.000
_cell.length_b   1.000
_cell.length_c   1.000
_cell.angle_alpha   90.00
_cell.angle_beta   90.00
_cell.angle_gamma   90.00
#
_symmetry.space_group_name_H-M   'P 1'
#
loop_
_entity.id
_entity.type
_entity.pdbx_description
1 polymer ?
#
loop_
_entity_poly.entity_id
_entity_poly.type
_entity_poly.pdbx_seq_one_letter_code
_entity_poly.pdbx_strand_id
1 'polypeptide(L)' 'MKEMNLSDLDQIIQLNKTEAERVILQQKNEQRQIRTRPRDPDEIQILNKLAVLKWERAVASGKVIMLNKQEWYYECD' A
#
# COMPACT_ATOMS: atom_id res chain seq x y z
N MET A 1 -40.55 -22.23 -3.45
CA MET A 1 -39.14 -21.83 -3.69
C MET A 1 -38.89 -21.93 -5.19
N LYS A 2 -38.21 -20.97 -5.82
CA LYS A 2 -37.83 -21.09 -7.23
C LYS A 2 -36.65 -22.05 -7.33
N GLU A 3 -36.81 -23.13 -8.06
CA GLU A 3 -35.71 -24.02 -8.42
C GLU A 3 -34.93 -23.37 -9.57
N MET A 4 -33.61 -23.24 -9.40
CA MET A 4 -32.73 -22.62 -10.38
C MET A 4 -31.56 -23.55 -10.64
N ASN A 5 -31.21 -23.75 -11.91
CA ASN A 5 -30.08 -24.58 -12.28
C ASN A 5 -28.77 -23.91 -11.83
N LEU A 6 -27.83 -24.74 -11.36
CA LEU A 6 -26.50 -24.30 -10.93
C LEU A 6 -25.72 -23.62 -12.06
N SER A 7 -25.92 -24.06 -13.30
CA SER A 7 -25.32 -23.43 -14.49
C SER A 7 -25.75 -21.97 -14.65
N ASP A 8 -27.03 -21.70 -14.40
CA ASP A 8 -27.63 -20.39 -14.61
C ASP A 8 -27.19 -19.44 -13.49
N LEU A 9 -27.03 -19.98 -12.27
CA LEU A 9 -26.39 -19.28 -11.14
C LEU A 9 -24.96 -18.86 -11.48
N ASP A 10 -24.13 -19.77 -12.00
CA ASP A 10 -22.75 -19.46 -12.33
C ASP A 10 -22.63 -18.37 -13.40
N GLN A 11 -23.50 -18.41 -14.42
CA GLN A 11 -23.54 -17.36 -15.44
C GLN A 11 -23.93 -16.00 -14.86
N ILE A 12 -24.93 -15.96 -13.97
CA ILE A 12 -25.35 -14.73 -13.27
C ILE A 12 -24.20 -14.20 -12.39
N ILE A 13 -23.48 -15.08 -11.68
CA ILE A 13 -22.33 -14.70 -10.86
C ILE A 13 -21.22 -14.11 -11.73
N GLN A 14 -20.87 -14.74 -12.85
CA GLN A 14 -19.82 -14.24 -13.74
C GLN A 14 -20.17 -12.90 -14.37
N LEU A 15 -21.43 -12.72 -14.81
CA LEU A 15 -21.89 -11.45 -15.38
C LEU A 15 -21.78 -10.30 -14.37
N ASN A 16 -22.15 -10.56 -13.12
CA ASN A 16 -22.16 -9.55 -12.06
C ASN A 16 -20.79 -9.34 -11.38
N LYS A 17 -19.84 -10.26 -11.59
CA LYS A 17 -18.52 -10.23 -10.94
C LYS A 17 -17.78 -8.93 -11.20
N THR A 18 -17.72 -8.50 -12.45
CA THR A 18 -17.02 -7.27 -12.87
C THR A 18 -17.61 -6.02 -12.23
N GLU A 19 -18.93 -5.95 -12.14
CA GLU A 19 -19.64 -4.83 -11.49
C GLU A 19 -19.36 -4.82 -9.98
N ALA A 20 -19.45 -5.99 -9.34
CA ALA A 20 -19.16 -6.16 -7.92
C ALA A 20 -17.71 -5.80 -7.57
N GLU A 21 -16.73 -6.24 -8.37
CA GLU A 21 -15.32 -5.89 -8.20
C GLU A 21 -15.09 -4.37 -8.32
N ARG A 22 -15.76 -3.71 -9.28
CA ARG A 22 -15.69 -2.25 -9.44
C ARG A 22 -16.26 -1.52 -8.24
N VAL A 23 -17.41 -1.96 -7.71
CA VAL A 23 -18.03 -1.38 -6.51
C VAL A 23 -17.12 -1.57 -5.29
N ILE A 24 -16.56 -2.77 -5.10
CA ILE A 24 -15.61 -3.05 -4.01
C ILE A 24 -14.38 -2.15 -4.11
N LEU A 25 -13.86 -1.93 -5.32
CA LEU A 25 -12.70 -1.06 -5.53
C LEU A 25 -13.02 0.41 -5.21
N GLN A 26 -14.21 0.89 -5.61
CA GLN A 26 -14.67 2.26 -5.33
C GLN A 26 -14.96 2.49 -3.85
N GLN A 27 -15.47 1.48 -3.15
CA GLN A 27 -15.73 1.53 -1.70
C GLN A 27 -14.50 1.25 -0.85
N LYS A 28 -13.38 0.87 -1.49
CA LYS A 28 -12.13 0.61 -0.78
C LYS A 28 -11.63 1.93 -0.21
N ASN A 29 -11.57 2.02 1.12
CA ASN A 29 -11.05 3.20 1.81
C ASN A 29 -9.71 3.65 1.21
N GLU A 30 -9.56 4.95 0.98
CA GLU A 30 -8.31 5.57 0.51
C GLU A 30 -7.14 5.38 1.49
N GLN A 31 -7.44 4.95 2.71
CA GLN A 31 -6.46 4.65 3.73
C GLN A 31 -5.61 3.46 3.33
N ARG A 32 -4.30 3.60 3.56
CA ARG A 32 -3.31 2.56 3.28
C ARG A 32 -3.69 1.29 4.02
N GLN A 33 -3.99 0.22 3.28
CA GLN A 33 -4.31 -1.07 3.89
C GLN A 33 -3.15 -1.53 4.77
N ILE A 34 -3.46 -1.84 6.02
CA ILE A 34 -2.49 -2.39 6.97
C ILE A 34 -2.07 -3.77 6.43
N ARG A 35 -0.77 -3.93 6.16
CA ARG A 35 -0.23 -5.23 5.77
C ARG A 35 -0.36 -6.19 6.95
N THR A 36 -1.06 -7.29 6.76
CA THR A 36 -1.23 -8.35 7.77
C THR A 36 -0.08 -9.36 7.79
N ARG A 37 0.74 -9.39 6.73
CA ARG A 37 1.89 -10.28 6.60
C ARG A 37 3.20 -9.52 6.69
N PRO A 38 4.25 -10.12 7.28
CA PRO A 38 5.59 -9.55 7.22
C PRO A 38 6.05 -9.44 5.76
N ARG A 39 6.91 -8.46 5.49
CA ARG A 39 7.61 -8.35 4.20
C ARG A 39 8.56 -9.52 4.02
N ASP A 40 8.82 -9.84 2.76
CA ASP A 40 9.87 -10.79 2.42
C ASP A 40 11.22 -10.30 3.01
N PRO A 41 12.06 -11.19 3.57
CA PRO A 41 13.35 -10.79 4.15
C PRO A 41 14.23 -9.97 3.20
N ASP A 42 14.23 -10.29 1.92
CA ASP A 42 15.03 -9.57 0.92
C ASP A 42 14.42 -8.19 0.62
N GLU A 43 13.09 -8.10 0.55
CA GLU A 43 12.36 -6.84 0.43
C GLU A 43 12.70 -5.91 1.62
N ILE A 44 12.77 -6.45 2.84
CA ILE A 44 13.15 -5.68 4.03
C ILE A 44 14.56 -5.12 3.90
N GLN A 45 15.53 -5.96 3.52
CA GLN A 45 16.92 -5.54 3.40
C GLN A 45 17.09 -4.42 2.37
N ILE A 46 16.43 -4.55 1.21
CA ILE A 46 16.47 -3.55 0.15
C ILE A 46 15.84 -2.24 0.63
N LEU A 47 14.66 -2.31 1.26
CA LEU A 47 13.98 -1.12 1.77
C LEU A 47 14.79 -0.40 2.85
N ASN A 48 15.48 -1.15 3.73
CA ASN A 48 16.39 -0.56 4.71
C ASN A 48 17.54 0.17 4.03
N LYS A 49 18.18 -0.42 3.01
CA LYS A 49 19.24 0.23 2.23
C LYS A 49 18.74 1.50 1.56
N LEU A 50 17.56 1.46 0.93
CA LEU A 50 16.97 2.63 0.28
C LEU A 50 16.65 3.75 1.28
N ALA A 51 16.17 3.41 2.47
CA ALA A 51 15.90 4.39 3.51
C ALA A 51 17.17 5.12 3.96
N VAL A 52 18.25 4.37 4.21
CA VAL A 52 19.57 4.94 4.56
C VAL A 52 20.10 5.83 3.43
N LEU A 53 20.05 5.36 2.18
CA LEU A 53 20.51 6.16 1.04
C LEU A 53 19.71 7.44 0.84
N LYS A 54 18.39 7.40 1.06
CA LYS A 54 17.55 8.61 1.01
C LYS A 54 17.90 9.59 2.12
N TRP A 55 18.15 9.07 3.32
CA TRP A 55 18.60 9.86 4.45
C TRP A 55 19.91 10.58 4.15
N GLU A 56 20.93 9.85 3.72
CA GLU A 56 22.24 10.39 3.37
C GLU A 56 22.14 11.46 2.28
N ARG A 57 21.31 11.23 1.25
CA ARG A 57 21.05 12.22 0.20
C ARG A 57 20.39 13.49 0.72
N ALA A 58 19.42 13.37 1.63
CA ALA A 58 18.74 14.52 2.21
C ALA A 58 19.68 15.35 3.10
N VAL A 59 20.59 14.68 3.82
CA VAL A 59 21.66 15.35 4.59
C VAL A 59 22.62 16.07 3.63
N ALA A 60 23.07 15.40 2.57
CA ALA A 60 23.97 15.99 1.58
C ALA A 60 23.35 17.16 0.81
N SER A 61 22.04 17.11 0.55
CA SER A 61 21.32 18.19 -0.14
C SER A 61 20.94 19.35 0.78
N GLY A 62 21.29 19.30 2.07
CA GLY A 62 20.94 20.33 3.06
C GLY A 62 19.47 20.36 3.46
N LYS A 63 18.67 19.36 3.07
CA LYS A 63 17.26 19.23 3.49
C LYS A 63 17.12 18.82 4.96
N VAL A 64 18.20 18.28 5.53
CA VAL A 64 18.30 17.94 6.95
C VAL A 64 19.30 18.87 7.61
N ILE A 65 18.84 19.62 8.59
CA ILE A 65 19.68 20.46 9.45
C ILE A 65 19.67 19.86 10.86
N MET A 66 20.82 19.39 11.32
CA MET A 66 20.98 18.92 12.71
C MET A 66 21.09 20.15 13.62
N LEU A 67 20.07 20.40 14.44
CA LEU A 67 20.03 21.54 15.36
C LEU A 67 20.79 21.20 16.65
N ASN A 68 20.56 19.99 17.19
CA ASN A 68 21.18 19.47 18.41
C ASN A 68 21.37 17.95 18.30
N LYS A 69 21.95 17.31 19.33
CA LYS A 69 22.06 15.83 19.41
C LYS A 69 20.72 15.10 19.36
N GLN A 70 19.62 15.76 19.73
CA GLN A 70 18.27 15.18 19.82
C GLN A 70 17.28 15.81 18.83
N GLU A 71 17.66 16.92 18.17
CA GLU A 71 16.75 17.71 17.35
C GLU A 71 17.36 17.92 15.97
N TRP A 72 16.53 17.66 14.98
CA TRP A 72 16.86 17.71 13.57
C TRP A 72 15.65 18.30 12.83
N TYR A 73 15.92 19.27 11.98
CA TYR A 73 14.94 19.89 11.12
C TYR A 73 15.00 19.20 9.76
N TYR A 74 13.86 18.69 9.30
CA TYR A 74 13.70 18.11 7.97
C TYR A 74 12.68 18.96 7.21
N GLU A 75 13.14 19.66 6.18
CA GLU A 75 12.25 20.43 5.33
C GLU A 75 11.51 19.46 4.40
N CYS A 76 10.26 19.14 4.76
CA CYS A 76 9.35 18.38 3.91
C CYS A 76 8.71 19.35 2.90
N ASP A 77 9.10 19.25 1.63
CA ASP A 77 8.33 19.77 0.49
C ASP A 77 6.96 19.10 0.38
#